data_AF-Q22TQ1-F1
#
_entry.id   AF-Q22TQ1-F1
#
_cell.length_a   1.000
_cell.length_b   1.000
_cell.length_c   1.000
_cell.angle_alpha   90.00
_cell.angle_beta   90.00
_cell.angle_gamma   90.00
#
_symmetry.space_group_name_H-M   'P 1'
#
loop_
_entity.id
_entity.type
_entity.pdbx_description
1 polymer ?
#
loop_
_entity_poly.entity_id
_entity_poly.type
_entity_poly.pdbx_seq_one_letter_code
_entity_poly.pdbx_strand_id
1 'polypeptide(L)'
;MQTYIEKTANQPYSTNPILSNSGNIITPKYNIQIDKIAGIFYGFTGFEMTINGQVYRINLFAKQIAFDSGQQTNTIQLQYETWDDTLVLAAQSQILVFAQINCNKNGTYFIDDQRTCTQNCPSIGYYNGQVIDPIEGNLNYCLQCDKSCQTCDGKTSQNCLSCQNSYYFFQKQCMACPEQCLNLFQVITSQNVL
;
A
#
# COMPACT_ATOMS: atom_id res chain seq x y z
N MET A 1 8.07 9.73 4.20
CA MET A 1 7.11 9.86 3.10
C MET A 1 6.13 8.71 3.24
N GLN A 2 4.83 8.97 3.44
CA GLN A 2 3.80 7.91 3.54
C GLN A 2 3.51 7.40 2.14
N THR A 3 4.10 6.28 1.74
CA THR A 3 4.02 5.81 0.35
C THR A 3 2.85 4.84 0.19
N TYR A 4 1.84 5.26 -0.55
CA TYR A 4 0.78 4.39 -1.03
C TYR A 4 1.12 3.92 -2.44
N ILE A 5 1.03 2.60 -2.65
CA ILE A 5 1.23 1.95 -3.95
C ILE A 5 -0.10 1.35 -4.40
N GLU A 6 -0.80 2.03 -5.31
CA GLU A 6 -1.93 1.42 -5.99
C GLU A 6 -1.46 0.64 -7.21
N LYS A 7 -1.84 -0.63 -7.28
CA LYS A 7 -1.72 -1.44 -8.48
C LYS A 7 -3.13 -1.70 -9.01
N THR A 8 -3.58 -0.86 -9.93
CA THR A 8 -4.85 -1.08 -10.61
C THR A 8 -4.56 -1.78 -11.92
N ALA A 9 -4.86 -3.07 -11.99
CA ALA A 9 -5.05 -3.70 -13.29
C ALA A 9 -6.34 -3.12 -13.89
N ASN A 10 -6.34 -2.76 -15.17
CA ASN A 10 -7.61 -2.65 -15.86
C ASN A 10 -8.37 -3.96 -15.61
N GLN A 11 -9.60 -3.88 -15.11
CA GLN A 11 -10.52 -5.00 -15.25
C GLN A 11 -10.50 -5.39 -16.74
N PRO A 12 -10.47 -6.68 -17.08
CA PRO A 12 -10.66 -7.12 -18.45
C PRO A 12 -12.11 -6.82 -18.85
N TYR A 13 -12.47 -5.55 -19.02
CA TYR A 13 -13.72 -5.18 -19.64
C TYR A 13 -13.55 -5.47 -21.12
N SER A 14 -13.89 -6.71 -21.49
CA SER A 14 -14.98 -7.02 -22.42
C SER A 14 -15.21 -5.94 -23.47
N THR A 15 -14.20 -5.64 -24.24
CA THR A 15 -14.19 -5.69 -25.70
C THR A 15 -12.75 -5.39 -26.04
N ASN A 16 -12.09 -6.35 -26.70
CA ASN A 16 -10.95 -6.08 -27.57
C ASN A 16 -11.23 -4.76 -28.31
N PRO A 17 -10.61 -3.62 -27.95
CA PRO A 17 -10.81 -2.43 -28.73
C PRO A 17 -10.07 -2.71 -30.03
N ILE A 18 -10.83 -3.03 -31.08
CA ILE A 18 -10.31 -2.96 -32.43
C ILE A 18 -10.01 -1.47 -32.64
N LEU A 19 -8.76 -1.08 -32.37
CA LEU A 19 -8.28 0.27 -32.65
C LEU A 19 -8.08 0.30 -34.17
N SER A 20 -9.16 0.58 -34.89
CA SER A 20 -9.08 1.06 -36.27
C SER A 20 -9.13 2.59 -36.23
N ASN A 21 -8.56 3.25 -37.26
CA ASN A 21 -8.57 4.70 -37.46
C ASN A 21 -9.99 5.36 -37.41
N SER A 22 -11.06 4.60 -37.19
CA SER A 22 -12.46 5.04 -37.19
C SER A 22 -13.31 4.47 -36.03
N GLY A 23 -12.71 3.79 -35.04
CA GLY A 23 -13.43 3.15 -33.92
C GLY A 23 -13.47 3.99 -32.65
N ASN A 24 -14.50 3.79 -31.81
CA ASN A 24 -14.60 4.41 -30.49
C ASN A 24 -13.40 4.00 -29.61
N ILE A 25 -12.50 4.94 -29.34
CA ILE A 25 -11.34 4.74 -28.47
C ILE A 25 -11.82 4.67 -27.02
N ILE A 26 -11.73 3.49 -26.40
CA ILE A 26 -12.02 3.32 -24.97
C ILE A 26 -10.83 3.86 -24.17
N THR A 27 -11.07 4.91 -23.38
CA THR A 27 -10.07 5.52 -22.50
C THR A 27 -10.29 4.99 -21.07
N PRO A 28 -9.44 4.10 -20.53
CA PRO A 28 -9.53 3.70 -19.13
C PRO A 28 -9.36 4.92 -18.20
N LYS A 29 -10.25 5.01 -17.21
CA LYS A 29 -10.29 6.07 -16.20
C LYS A 29 -10.10 5.46 -14.82
N TYR A 30 -9.08 5.92 -14.11
CA TYR A 30 -8.76 5.53 -12.74
C TYR A 30 -9.13 6.67 -11.80
N ASN A 31 -9.91 6.37 -10.76
CA ASN A 31 -10.23 7.30 -9.70
C ASN A 31 -9.52 6.84 -8.43
N ILE A 32 -8.60 7.66 -7.92
CA ILE A 32 -7.70 7.32 -6.81
C ILE A 32 -7.88 8.35 -5.69
N GLN A 33 -8.14 7.86 -4.49
CA GLN A 33 -8.39 8.67 -3.29
C GLN A 33 -7.07 8.91 -2.54
N ILE A 34 -6.30 9.92 -2.93
CA ILE A 34 -4.99 10.23 -2.36
C ILE A 34 -4.78 11.74 -2.29
N ASP A 35 -4.02 12.21 -1.30
CA ASP A 35 -3.75 13.64 -1.11
C ASP A 35 -2.86 14.22 -2.21
N LYS A 36 -1.75 13.53 -2.53
CA LYS A 36 -0.76 14.03 -3.49
C LYS A 36 -0.13 12.89 -4.26
N ILE A 37 -0.12 13.00 -5.58
CA ILE A 37 0.61 12.08 -6.44
C ILE A 37 2.09 12.48 -6.43
N ALA A 38 2.96 11.54 -6.07
CA ALA A 38 4.41 11.71 -6.13
C ALA A 38 4.99 11.17 -7.46
N GLY A 39 4.35 10.16 -8.05
CA GLY A 39 4.74 9.62 -9.34
C GLY A 39 3.70 8.68 -9.92
N ILE A 40 3.69 8.57 -11.25
CA ILE A 40 2.83 7.63 -11.97
C ILE A 40 3.71 6.90 -12.98
N PHE A 41 3.65 5.58 -12.97
CA PHE A 41 4.22 4.74 -14.01
C PHE A 41 3.07 3.99 -14.66
N TYR A 42 3.04 3.98 -15.98
CA TYR A 42 2.09 3.20 -16.74
C TYR A 42 2.82 2.56 -17.93
N GLY A 43 2.35 1.39 -18.34
CA GLY A 43 2.99 0.66 -19.41
C GLY A 43 2.11 -0.45 -19.94
N PHE A 44 2.43 -0.91 -21.13
CA PHE A 44 1.80 -2.08 -21.72
C PHE A 44 2.14 -3.33 -20.93
N THR A 45 1.14 -4.19 -20.76
CA THR A 45 1.32 -5.55 -20.23
C THR A 45 1.04 -6.63 -21.26
N GLY A 46 0.44 -6.27 -22.39
CA GLY A 46 0.23 -7.16 -23.53
C GLY A 46 -0.49 -6.44 -24.66
N PHE A 47 -0.32 -6.91 -25.89
CA PHE A 47 -1.06 -6.45 -27.06
C PHE A 47 -1.13 -7.56 -28.12
N GLU A 48 -2.15 -7.48 -28.98
CA GLU A 48 -2.35 -8.38 -30.11
C GLU A 48 -2.58 -7.53 -31.37
N MET A 49 -1.93 -7.89 -32.47
CA MET A 49 -1.92 -7.12 -33.71
C MET A 49 -1.89 -8.04 -34.94
N THR A 50 -2.45 -7.59 -36.06
CA THR A 50 -2.41 -8.34 -37.31
C THR A 50 -1.08 -8.13 -38.02
N ILE A 51 -0.38 -9.21 -38.36
CA ILE A 51 0.96 -9.15 -38.97
C ILE A 51 0.84 -9.10 -40.50
N ASN A 52 0.89 -7.90 -41.09
CA ASN A 52 0.78 -7.68 -42.54
C ASN A 52 2.10 -7.23 -43.21
N GLY A 53 3.24 -7.46 -42.55
CA GLY A 53 4.56 -7.10 -43.11
C GLY A 53 4.89 -5.59 -43.08
N GLN A 54 4.17 -4.82 -42.27
CA GLN A 54 4.35 -3.38 -42.08
C GLN A 54 4.96 -3.05 -40.71
N VAL A 55 5.39 -1.80 -40.52
CA VAL A 55 5.80 -1.27 -39.22
C VAL A 55 4.56 -1.05 -38.35
N TYR A 56 4.49 -1.76 -37.23
CA TYR A 56 3.41 -1.64 -36.25
C TYR A 56 3.63 -0.44 -35.34
N ARG A 57 2.58 0.35 -35.15
CA ARG A 57 2.60 1.55 -34.31
C ARG A 57 1.53 1.45 -33.25
N ILE A 58 1.96 1.53 -32.00
CA ILE A 58 1.07 1.64 -30.86
C ILE A 58 1.70 2.59 -29.85
N ASN A 59 0.88 3.48 -29.31
CA ASN A 59 1.27 4.44 -28.29
C ASN A 59 0.30 4.34 -27.11
N LEU A 60 0.83 4.55 -25.91
CA LEU A 60 0.09 4.65 -24.67
C LEU A 60 0.55 5.90 -23.95
N PHE A 61 -0.38 6.80 -23.68
CA PHE A 61 -0.06 8.05 -22.99
C PHE A 61 -1.14 8.45 -22.00
N ALA A 62 -0.76 9.23 -20.99
CA ALA A 62 -1.70 9.86 -20.09
C ALA A 62 -2.39 11.04 -20.81
N LYS A 63 -3.67 10.87 -21.15
CA LYS A 63 -4.49 11.91 -21.78
C LYS A 63 -4.81 13.03 -20.80
N GLN A 64 -5.09 12.68 -19.55
CA GLN A 64 -5.46 13.63 -18.51
C GLN A 64 -5.04 13.12 -17.13
N ILE A 65 -4.46 14.03 -16.35
CA ILE A 65 -4.23 13.87 -14.91
C ILE A 65 -4.91 15.07 -14.25
N ALA A 66 -5.92 14.84 -13.43
CA ALA A 66 -6.71 15.89 -12.80
C ALA A 66 -6.95 15.60 -11.32
N PHE A 67 -7.03 16.64 -10.50
CA PHE A 67 -7.39 16.55 -9.09
C PHE A 67 -8.71 17.29 -8.85
N ASP A 68 -9.69 16.59 -8.29
CA ASP A 68 -10.95 17.17 -7.81
C ASP A 68 -10.82 17.47 -6.30
N SER A 69 -10.65 18.75 -5.97
CA SER A 69 -10.53 19.21 -4.59
C SER A 69 -11.80 19.02 -3.76
N GLY A 70 -12.98 18.95 -4.39
CA GLY A 70 -14.26 18.77 -3.70
C GLY A 70 -14.50 17.33 -3.25
N GLN A 71 -13.98 16.36 -4.01
CA GLN A 71 -14.08 14.93 -3.70
C GLN A 71 -12.74 14.33 -3.20
N GLN A 72 -11.66 15.12 -3.15
CA GLN A 72 -10.28 14.67 -2.84
C GLN A 72 -9.83 13.50 -3.73
N THR A 73 -10.24 13.51 -5.00
CA THR A 73 -9.95 12.41 -5.94
C THR A 73 -8.98 12.85 -7.01
N ASN A 74 -8.00 12.00 -7.27
CA ASN A 74 -7.18 12.10 -8.46
C ASN A 74 -7.79 11.23 -9.56
N THR A 75 -7.99 11.82 -10.73
CA THR A 75 -8.42 11.14 -11.94
C THR A 75 -7.24 11.00 -12.90
N ILE A 76 -6.96 9.78 -13.35
CA ILE A 76 -5.97 9.50 -14.39
C ILE A 76 -6.68 8.83 -15.56
N GLN A 77 -6.50 9.38 -16.76
CA GLN A 77 -7.01 8.82 -18.01
C GLN A 77 -5.84 8.41 -18.90
N LEU A 78 -5.75 7.13 -19.22
CA LEU A 78 -4.79 6.62 -20.20
C LEU A 78 -5.48 6.43 -21.55
N GLN A 79 -4.78 6.74 -22.63
CA GLN A 79 -5.29 6.57 -23.99
C GLN A 79 -4.33 5.72 -24.82
N TYR A 80 -4.90 4.77 -25.56
CA TYR A 80 -4.21 4.03 -26.61
C TYR A 80 -4.36 4.76 -27.94
N GLU A 81 -3.31 4.76 -28.75
CA GLU A 81 -3.30 5.35 -30.08
C GLU A 81 -2.53 4.46 -31.06
N THR A 82 -3.02 4.39 -32.29
CA THR A 82 -2.43 3.66 -33.42
C THR A 82 -2.54 4.54 -34.67
N TRP A 83 -1.68 4.33 -35.66
CA TRP A 83 -1.69 5.08 -36.92
C TRP A 83 -1.12 4.25 -38.07
N ASP A 84 -1.15 4.80 -39.29
CA ASP A 84 -0.67 4.17 -40.54
C ASP A 84 -1.26 2.77 -40.76
N ASP A 85 -2.59 2.65 -40.67
CA ASP A 85 -3.38 1.42 -40.88
C ASP A 85 -2.99 0.22 -39.98
N THR A 86 -2.24 0.46 -38.89
CA THR A 86 -1.93 -0.57 -37.91
C THR A 86 -3.22 -1.03 -37.21
N LEU A 87 -3.58 -2.29 -37.43
CA LEU A 87 -4.73 -2.93 -36.79
C LEU A 87 -4.31 -3.60 -35.48
N VAL A 88 -4.70 -2.99 -34.36
CA VAL A 88 -4.54 -3.56 -33.03
C VAL A 88 -5.84 -4.26 -32.65
N LEU A 89 -5.73 -5.56 -32.37
CA LEU A 89 -6.85 -6.42 -31.97
C LEU A 89 -7.13 -6.31 -30.47
N ALA A 90 -6.07 -6.20 -29.66
CA ALA A 90 -6.18 -6.04 -28.22
C ALA A 90 -4.98 -5.28 -27.66
N ALA A 91 -5.20 -4.53 -26.57
CA ALA A 91 -4.13 -3.91 -25.81
C ALA A 91 -4.48 -3.91 -24.32
N GLN A 92 -3.49 -4.18 -23.48
CA GLN A 92 -3.59 -4.15 -22.03
C GLN A 92 -2.48 -3.28 -21.46
N SER A 93 -2.81 -2.53 -20.41
CA SER A 93 -1.88 -1.73 -19.66
C SER A 93 -2.14 -1.85 -18.16
N GLN A 94 -1.10 -1.56 -17.40
CA GLN A 94 -1.16 -1.40 -15.96
C GLN A 94 -0.66 -0.02 -15.57
N ILE A 95 -1.17 0.45 -14.44
CA ILE A 95 -0.73 1.68 -13.78
C ILE A 95 -0.22 1.35 -12.38
N LEU A 96 0.87 2.01 -12.03
CA LEU A 96 1.49 2.01 -10.71
C LEU A 96 1.57 3.46 -10.24
N VAL A 97 0.83 3.78 -9.19
CA VAL A 97 0.80 5.13 -8.62
C VAL A 97 1.55 5.17 -7.31
N PHE A 98 2.53 6.06 -7.25
CA PHE A 98 3.22 6.44 -6.03
C PHE A 98 2.55 7.69 -5.49
N ALA A 99 1.92 7.55 -4.32
CA ALA A 99 1.21 8.64 -3.69
C ALA A 99 1.73 8.91 -2.29
N GLN A 100 1.58 10.16 -1.87
CA GLN A 100 1.69 10.60 -0.50
C GLN A 100 0.27 10.73 0.07
N ILE A 101 0.00 10.00 1.14
CA ILE A 101 -1.18 10.22 1.99
C ILE A 101 -0.72 11.11 3.15
N ASN A 102 -1.48 12.12 3.52
CA ASN A 102 -1.16 13.00 4.65
C ASN A 102 -2.27 12.88 5.70
N CYS A 103 -2.18 11.83 6.53
CA CYS A 103 -3.13 11.62 7.62
C CYS A 103 -3.09 12.75 8.68
N ASN A 104 -2.03 13.57 8.71
CA ASN A 104 -1.93 14.65 9.70
C ASN A 104 -3.04 15.68 9.58
N LYS A 105 -3.56 15.93 8.36
CA LYS A 105 -4.60 16.96 8.12
C LYS A 105 -5.83 16.75 8.99
N ASN A 106 -6.16 15.50 9.30
CA ASN A 106 -7.35 15.12 10.06
C ASN A 106 -7.01 14.65 11.48
N GLY A 107 -5.77 14.85 11.94
CA GLY A 107 -5.30 14.32 13.23
C GLY A 107 -5.31 12.79 13.31
N THR A 108 -5.29 12.10 12.16
CA THR A 108 -5.28 10.64 12.07
C THR A 108 -3.86 10.11 11.88
N TYR A 109 -3.70 8.80 12.00
CA TYR A 109 -2.44 8.08 11.88
C TYR A 109 -2.48 7.14 10.68
N PHE A 110 -1.39 7.11 9.91
CA PHE A 110 -1.27 6.20 8.78
C PHE A 110 -0.89 4.81 9.24
N ILE A 111 -1.69 3.81 8.86
CA ILE A 111 -1.38 2.39 9.07
C ILE A 111 -0.90 1.77 7.76
N ASP A 112 0.37 1.36 7.73
CA ASP A 112 1.02 0.87 6.51
C ASP A 112 0.39 -0.44 6.00
N ASP A 113 0.12 -1.39 6.91
CA ASP A 113 -0.49 -2.69 6.58
C ASP A 113 -1.85 -2.57 5.86
N GLN A 114 -2.68 -1.63 6.31
CA GLN A 114 -4.02 -1.41 5.77
C GLN A 114 -4.06 -0.32 4.71
N ARG A 115 -2.99 0.49 4.60
CA ARG A 115 -2.87 1.63 3.68
C ARG A 115 -3.97 2.67 3.85
N THR A 116 -4.38 2.92 5.08
CA THR A 116 -5.47 3.85 5.42
C THR A 116 -5.05 4.80 6.53
N CYS A 117 -5.83 5.89 6.68
CA CYS A 117 -5.75 6.73 7.87
C CYS A 117 -6.77 6.25 8.90
N THR A 118 -6.34 6.09 10.16
CA THR A 118 -7.22 5.75 11.28
C THR A 118 -7.11 6.79 12.39
N GLN A 119 -8.19 7.01 13.13
CA GLN A 119 -8.19 7.92 14.26
C GLN A 119 -7.28 7.43 15.40
N ASN A 120 -7.26 6.11 15.62
CA ASN A 120 -6.38 5.46 16.58
C ASN A 120 -5.79 4.19 15.96
N CYS A 121 -4.53 3.94 16.25
CA CYS A 121 -3.86 2.73 15.82
C CYS A 121 -4.42 1.50 16.54
N PRO A 122 -4.37 0.32 15.90
CA PRO A 122 -4.70 -0.93 16.57
C PRO A 122 -3.89 -1.06 17.86
N SER A 123 -4.55 -1.31 18.99
CA SER A 123 -3.87 -1.41 20.29
C SER A 123 -2.91 -2.61 20.36
N ILE A 124 -3.16 -3.64 19.55
CA ILE A 124 -2.31 -4.82 19.45
C ILE A 124 -1.26 -4.57 18.36
N GLY A 125 0.00 -4.61 18.77
CA GLY A 125 1.17 -4.52 17.89
C GLY A 125 1.50 -3.12 17.39
N TYR A 126 0.67 -2.10 17.64
CA TYR A 126 0.91 -0.72 17.21
C TYR A 126 0.69 0.29 18.33
N TYR A 127 1.26 1.48 18.16
CA TYR A 127 0.98 2.67 18.95
C TYR A 127 0.91 3.92 18.07
N ASN A 128 0.25 4.95 18.59
CA ASN A 128 0.16 6.27 17.96
C ASN A 128 1.53 6.96 18.03
N GLY A 129 2.24 7.06 16.90
CA GLY A 129 3.59 7.61 16.84
C GLY A 129 3.77 8.67 15.76
N GLN A 130 4.95 9.29 15.76
CA GLN A 130 5.34 10.29 14.77
C GLN A 130 6.69 9.95 14.15
N VAL A 131 6.81 10.19 12.84
CA VAL A 131 8.04 10.05 12.06
C VAL A 131 8.40 11.40 11.47
N ILE A 132 9.67 11.78 11.54
CA ILE A 132 10.15 13.02 10.93
C ILE A 132 10.45 12.74 9.45
N ASP A 133 9.69 13.37 8.57
CA ASP A 133 9.95 13.42 7.14
C ASP A 133 10.85 14.62 6.80
N PRO A 134 11.91 14.45 5.99
CA PRO A 134 12.81 15.56 5.64
C PRO A 134 12.14 16.69 4.85
N ILE A 135 11.00 16.45 4.23
CA ILE A 135 10.28 17.39 3.37
C ILE A 135 9.02 17.91 4.08
N GLU A 136 8.22 17.01 4.64
CA GLU A 136 6.89 17.31 5.19
C GLU A 136 6.88 17.50 6.72
N GLY A 137 8.01 17.26 7.40
CA GLY A 137 8.14 17.42 8.85
C GLY A 137 7.50 16.25 9.63
N ASN A 138 6.84 16.54 10.75
CA ASN A 138 6.28 15.50 11.62
C ASN A 138 5.06 14.84 10.96
N LEU A 139 5.12 13.53 10.72
CA LEU A 139 4.05 12.70 10.16
C LEU A 139 3.53 11.70 11.19
N ASN A 140 2.21 11.59 11.32
CA ASN A 140 1.54 10.67 12.23
C ASN A 140 1.43 9.27 11.61
N TYR A 141 1.96 8.27 12.30
CA TYR A 141 1.95 6.87 11.88
C TYR A 141 1.50 5.95 13.01
N CYS A 142 0.88 4.85 12.61
CA CYS A 142 0.81 3.65 13.42
C CYS A 142 2.15 2.96 13.35
N LEU A 143 2.94 3.12 14.41
CA LEU A 143 4.26 2.54 14.52
C LEU A 143 4.16 1.20 15.23
N GLN A 144 4.89 0.21 14.71
CA GLN A 144 4.93 -1.10 15.33
C GLN A 144 5.60 -1.05 16.70
N CYS A 145 5.05 -1.81 17.63
CA CYS A 145 5.67 -2.11 18.90
C CYS A 145 6.96 -2.92 18.72
N ASP A 146 7.79 -2.99 19.77
CA ASP A 146 8.83 -4.00 19.85
C ASP A 146 8.24 -5.41 19.73
N LYS A 147 8.95 -6.34 19.08
CA LYS A 147 8.47 -7.70 18.79
C LYS A 147 8.14 -8.51 20.05
N SER A 148 8.72 -8.16 21.19
CA SER A 148 8.43 -8.77 22.49
C SER A 148 7.09 -8.30 23.09
N CYS A 149 6.63 -7.10 22.72
CA CYS A 149 5.37 -6.54 23.22
C CYS A 149 4.17 -7.07 22.41
N GLN A 150 3.05 -7.28 23.10
CA GLN A 150 1.74 -7.45 22.47
C GLN A 150 1.00 -6.12 22.34
N THR A 151 1.13 -5.25 23.33
CA THR A 151 0.65 -3.86 23.32
C THR A 151 1.76 -2.95 23.85
N CYS A 152 1.82 -1.69 23.39
CA CYS A 152 2.88 -0.77 23.78
C CYS A 152 2.43 0.70 23.77
N ASP A 153 3.18 1.55 24.48
CA ASP A 153 3.06 3.02 24.46
C ASP A 153 4.22 3.71 23.72
N GLY A 154 5.06 2.94 23.02
CA GLY A 154 6.27 3.43 22.37
C GLY A 154 7.05 2.33 21.65
N LYS A 155 8.10 2.73 20.91
CA LYS A 155 8.84 1.84 20.01
C LYS A 155 9.66 0.77 20.73
N THR A 156 10.21 1.12 21.90
CA THR A 156 11.28 0.33 22.49
C THR A 156 10.74 -0.82 23.32
N SER A 157 11.57 -1.81 23.61
CA SER A 157 11.24 -2.90 24.53
C SER A 157 10.88 -2.40 25.94
N GLN A 158 11.16 -1.15 26.29
CA GLN A 158 10.83 -0.51 27.58
C GLN A 158 9.46 0.17 27.61
N ASN A 159 8.73 0.12 26.49
CA ASN A 159 7.42 0.71 26.32
C ASN A 159 6.31 -0.33 26.23
N CYS A 160 6.57 -1.58 26.63
CA CYS A 160 5.54 -2.59 26.59
C CYS A 160 4.48 -2.30 27.67
N LEU A 161 3.22 -2.57 27.32
CA LEU A 161 2.09 -2.59 28.24
C LEU A 161 1.59 -4.03 28.49
N SER A 162 1.81 -4.92 27.52
CA SER A 162 1.62 -6.36 27.64
C SER A 162 2.61 -7.12 26.76
N CYS A 163 2.81 -8.40 27.03
CA CYS A 163 3.80 -9.24 26.36
C CYS A 163 3.17 -10.31 25.48
N GLN A 164 3.91 -10.72 24.46
CA GLN A 164 3.60 -11.93 23.69
C GLN A 164 3.72 -13.17 24.60
N ASN A 165 3.04 -14.26 24.26
CA ASN A 165 2.89 -15.49 25.08
C ASN A 165 4.21 -16.17 25.54
N SER A 166 5.37 -15.76 25.02
CA SER A 166 6.70 -16.31 25.38
C SER A 166 7.56 -15.37 26.23
N TYR A 167 7.03 -14.21 26.61
CA TYR A 167 7.73 -13.19 27.38
C TYR A 167 6.97 -12.91 28.67
N TYR A 168 7.70 -12.62 29.74
CA TYR A 168 7.10 -12.17 30.99
C TYR A 168 7.21 -10.64 31.10
N PHE A 169 6.17 -10.02 31.66
CA PHE A 169 6.08 -8.59 31.84
C PHE A 169 6.75 -8.16 33.15
N PHE A 170 7.71 -7.24 33.08
CA PHE A 170 8.36 -6.66 34.25
C PHE A 170 8.82 -5.23 33.95
N GLN A 171 8.43 -4.27 34.78
CA GLN A 171 8.82 -2.86 34.67
C GLN A 171 8.67 -2.27 33.24
N LYS A 172 7.48 -2.42 32.62
CA LYS A 172 7.20 -1.99 31.23
C LYS A 172 8.07 -2.68 30.15
N GLN A 173 8.73 -3.77 30.50
CA GLN A 173 9.55 -4.56 29.58
C GLN A 173 9.01 -5.97 29.44
N CYS A 174 9.13 -6.51 28.22
CA CYS A 174 8.89 -7.91 27.94
C CYS A 174 10.23 -8.63 27.87
N MET A 175 10.52 -9.41 28.91
CA MET A 175 11.75 -10.18 28.98
C MET A 175 11.49 -11.62 28.53
N ALA A 176 12.39 -12.13 27.69
CA ALA A 176 12.40 -13.54 27.37
C ALA A 176 12.72 -14.30 28.66
N CYS A 177 12.03 -15.41 28.93
CA CYS A 177 12.47 -16.25 30.04
C CYS A 177 13.83 -16.87 29.66
N PRO A 178 14.90 -16.64 30.43
CA PRO A 178 16.13 -17.39 30.23
C PRO A 178 15.83 -18.89 30.31
N GLU A 179 16.60 -19.73 29.60
CA GLU A 179 16.38 -21.20 29.56
C GLU A 179 16.25 -21.82 30.97
N GLN A 180 16.85 -21.17 31.97
CA GLN A 180 16.77 -21.53 33.39
C GLN A 180 15.35 -21.44 33.99
N CYS A 181 14.44 -20.62 33.44
CA CYS A 181 13.03 -20.58 33.83
C CYS A 181 12.28 -21.87 33.46
N LEU A 182 12.59 -22.47 32.30
CA LEU A 182 11.90 -23.65 31.80
C LEU A 182 12.17 -24.87 32.70
N ASN A 183 13.31 -24.87 33.39
CA ASN A 183 13.70 -25.91 34.32
C ASN A 183 12.89 -25.87 35.64
N LEU A 184 12.33 -24.72 36.03
CA LEU A 184 11.52 -24.61 37.26
C LEU A 184 10.10 -25.19 37.07
N PHE A 185 9.54 -25.14 35.85
CA PHE A 185 8.24 -25.77 35.57
C PHE A 185 8.29 -27.30 35.63
N GLN A 186 9.45 -27.92 35.32
CA GLN A 186 9.63 -29.36 35.50
C GLN A 186 9.80 -29.76 36.97
N VAL A 187 10.30 -28.87 37.83
CA VAL A 187 10.44 -29.17 39.26
C VAL A 187 9.09 -29.13 39.96
N ILE A 188 8.19 -28.19 39.63
CA ILE A 188 6.89 -28.06 40.30
C ILE A 188 5.91 -29.18 39.92
N THR A 189 6.00 -29.75 38.71
CA THR A 189 5.19 -30.93 38.33
C THR A 189 5.74 -32.26 38.87
N SER A 190 6.98 -32.28 39.36
CA SER A 190 7.59 -33.48 39.97
C SER A 190 7.46 -33.53 41.50
N GLN A 191 7.05 -32.45 42.17
CA GLN A 191 6.93 -32.38 43.63
C GLN A 191 5.50 -32.39 44.19
N ASN A 192 4.47 -32.56 43.35
CA ASN A 192 3.07 -32.76 43.78
C ASN A 192 2.50 -34.13 43.37
N VAL A 193 3.34 -35.16 43.37
CA VAL A 193 2.89 -36.56 43.41
C VAL A 193 3.59 -37.23 44.61
N LEU A 194 3.01 -37.04 45.79
CA LEU A 194 3.04 -37.97 46.93
C LEU A 194 1.88 -37.60 47.86
#